data_AF-A0A7J7M390-F1
#
_entry.id   AF-A0A7J7M390-F1
#
_cell.length_a   1.000
_cell.length_b   1.000
_cell.length_c   1.000
_cell.angle_alpha   90.00
_cell.angle_beta   90.00
_cell.angle_gamma   90.00
#
_symmetry.space_group_name_H-M   'P 1'
#
loop_
_entity.id
_entity.type
_entity.pdbx_description
1 polymer ?
#
loop_
_entity_poly.entity_id
_entity_poly.type
_entity_poly.pdbx_seq_one_letter_code
_entity_poly.pdbx_strand_id
1 'polypeptide(L)'
;MQGGLPNLSTNSHRTQSGTRVTGTLFGYRKGKVSLSVQENSKCLPTVVVELAIQTNVLQKEISAGMVRIALEAEKRQEKDKTKLLQEPIWTMYCNGRKSGYGVKREASEEDLHIMELLKAVSMGAGVLPGSSDIEGLDGELAYMRAHFERVVGSKDSETFYMLSPEGNNGPELSIFFVRI
;
A
#
# COMPACT_ATOMS: atom_id res chain seq x y z
N MET A 1 15.78 -51.17 -21.19
CA MET A 1 15.95 -50.92 -19.75
C MET A 1 15.94 -49.42 -19.53
N GLN A 2 15.12 -48.97 -18.55
CA GLN A 2 15.17 -47.71 -17.77
C GLN A 2 15.18 -46.40 -18.58
N GLY A 3 14.16 -45.54 -18.51
CA GLY A 3 13.62 -44.90 -17.30
C GLY A 3 14.11 -43.45 -17.35
N GLY A 4 13.30 -42.45 -17.69
CA GLY A 4 12.30 -41.88 -16.80
C GLY A 4 12.91 -40.77 -15.96
N LEU A 5 12.84 -39.52 -16.43
CA LEU A 5 12.87 -38.33 -15.58
C LEU A 5 11.70 -37.42 -16.00
N PRO A 6 10.74 -37.15 -15.11
CA PRO A 6 9.66 -36.23 -15.40
C PRO A 6 10.21 -34.81 -15.49
N ASN A 7 9.87 -34.10 -16.56
CA ASN A 7 10.01 -32.64 -16.57
C ASN A 7 9.19 -32.12 -15.39
N LEU A 8 9.88 -31.57 -14.38
CA LEU A 8 9.23 -30.86 -13.30
C LEU A 8 8.39 -29.76 -13.94
N SER A 9 7.09 -29.92 -13.83
CA SER A 9 6.13 -28.85 -13.97
C SER A 9 6.59 -27.71 -13.07
N THR A 10 7.24 -26.70 -13.65
CA THR A 10 7.40 -25.41 -13.01
C THR A 10 5.98 -24.95 -12.72
N ASN A 11 5.62 -25.05 -11.45
CA ASN A 11 4.39 -24.54 -10.87
C ASN A 11 4.38 -23.02 -11.04
N SER A 12 4.11 -22.55 -12.25
CA SER A 12 3.74 -21.17 -12.48
C SER A 12 2.36 -21.06 -11.88
N HIS A 13 2.29 -20.43 -10.71
CA HIS A 13 1.07 -19.92 -10.11
C HIS A 13 0.41 -18.91 -11.05
N ARG A 14 -0.08 -19.37 -12.21
CA ARG A 14 -1.05 -18.67 -13.04
C ARG A 14 -2.42 -19.06 -12.53
N THR A 15 -2.86 -18.43 -11.44
CA THR A 15 -4.26 -18.08 -11.15
C THR A 15 -4.35 -17.34 -9.80
N GLN A 16 -3.83 -16.11 -9.74
CA GLN A 16 -4.55 -15.06 -9.03
C GLN A 16 -4.72 -13.95 -10.07
N SER A 17 -5.97 -13.66 -10.46
CA SER A 17 -6.29 -12.57 -11.37
C SER A 17 -6.15 -11.25 -10.63
N GLY A 18 -4.93 -10.92 -10.20
CA GLY A 18 -4.64 -9.66 -9.56
C GLY A 18 -4.72 -8.53 -10.59
N THR A 19 -5.35 -7.42 -10.22
CA THR A 19 -5.33 -6.22 -11.05
C THR A 19 -4.11 -5.39 -10.68
N ARG A 20 -3.33 -4.95 -11.66
CA ARG A 20 -2.22 -4.03 -11.39
C ARG A 20 -2.77 -2.63 -11.07
N VAL A 21 -2.32 -2.04 -9.98
CA VAL A 21 -2.66 -0.68 -9.56
C VAL A 21 -1.39 0.11 -9.23
N THR A 22 -1.50 1.43 -9.05
CA THR A 22 -0.42 2.29 -8.56
C THR A 22 -0.67 2.62 -7.10
N GLY A 23 0.30 2.33 -6.23
CA GLY A 23 0.29 2.73 -4.83
C GLY A 23 1.38 3.77 -4.57
N THR A 24 1.03 4.83 -3.83
CA THR A 24 1.97 5.85 -3.37
C THR A 24 1.88 5.95 -1.85
N LEU A 25 2.98 5.66 -1.15
CA LEU A 25 3.12 5.96 0.27
C LEU A 25 3.90 7.26 0.41
N PHE A 26 3.38 8.23 1.16
CA PHE A 26 4.00 9.53 1.27
C PHE A 26 3.72 10.17 2.63
N GLY A 27 4.61 11.06 3.06
CA GLY A 27 4.44 11.81 4.29
C GLY A 27 5.69 12.58 4.68
N TYR A 28 5.50 13.54 5.58
CA TYR A 28 6.60 14.26 6.20
C TYR A 28 7.41 13.33 7.10
N ARG A 29 8.71 13.61 7.26
CA ARG A 29 9.66 12.73 7.95
C ARG A 29 9.21 12.28 9.34
N LYS A 30 8.65 13.19 10.15
CA LYS A 30 8.10 12.92 11.50
C LYS A 30 6.57 12.78 11.51
N GLY A 31 5.93 12.92 10.36
CA GLY A 31 4.49 12.78 10.18
C GLY A 31 4.08 11.33 9.95
N LYS A 32 2.78 11.08 10.00
CA LYS A 32 2.17 9.80 9.62
C LYS A 32 2.25 9.60 8.11
N VAL A 33 2.27 8.33 7.70
CA VAL A 33 2.24 7.95 6.29
C VAL A 33 0.82 8.00 5.75
N SER A 34 0.62 8.62 4.60
CA SER A 34 -0.58 8.46 3.78
C SER A 34 -0.33 7.44 2.68
N LEU A 35 -1.22 6.46 2.55
CA LEU A 35 -1.30 5.54 1.42
C LEU A 35 -2.36 6.04 0.44
N SER A 36 -1.97 6.33 -0.79
CA SER A 36 -2.87 6.57 -1.92
C SER A 36 -2.82 5.40 -2.89
N VAL A 37 -3.98 4.92 -3.32
CA VAL A 37 -4.11 3.89 -4.37
C VAL A 37 -4.86 4.48 -5.55
N GLN A 38 -4.29 4.35 -6.74
CA GLN A 38 -4.87 4.80 -8.01
C GLN A 38 -4.97 3.60 -8.96
N GLU A 39 -5.98 3.57 -9.83
CA GLU A 39 -6.06 2.57 -10.91
C GLU A 39 -4.80 2.56 -11.78
N ASN A 40 -4.26 3.73 -12.08
CA ASN A 40 -2.92 3.96 -12.63
C ASN A 40 -2.42 5.36 -12.25
N SER A 41 -1.16 5.68 -12.54
CA SER A 41 -0.49 6.93 -12.12
C SER A 41 -1.16 8.23 -12.61
N LYS A 42 -2.08 8.16 -13.58
CA LYS A 42 -2.77 9.31 -14.19
C LYS A 42 -4.20 9.52 -13.70
N CYS A 43 -4.73 8.60 -12.88
CA CYS A 43 -6.08 8.68 -12.33
C CYS A 43 -6.10 9.41 -10.98
N LEU A 44 -7.28 9.84 -10.51
CA LEU A 44 -7.42 10.31 -9.14
C LEU A 44 -7.27 9.14 -8.14
N PRO A 45 -6.88 9.41 -6.87
CA PRO A 45 -6.89 8.40 -5.82
C PRO A 45 -8.27 7.75 -5.67
N THR A 46 -8.32 6.42 -5.72
CA THR A 46 -9.52 5.64 -5.43
C THR A 46 -9.72 5.48 -3.92
N VAL A 47 -8.64 5.46 -3.15
CA VAL A 47 -8.65 5.46 -1.68
C VAL A 47 -7.40 6.16 -1.15
N VAL A 48 -7.58 6.92 -0.07
CA VAL A 48 -6.50 7.48 0.74
C VAL A 48 -6.67 7.01 2.18
N VAL A 49 -5.62 6.44 2.75
CA VAL A 49 -5.59 5.94 4.14
C VAL A 49 -4.41 6.58 4.87
N GLU A 50 -4.69 7.29 5.96
CA GLU A 50 -3.65 7.70 6.91
C GLU A 50 -3.31 6.50 7.80
N LEU A 51 -2.04 6.11 7.82
CA LEU A 51 -1.52 5.00 8.61
C LEU A 51 -0.96 5.50 9.95
N ALA A 52 -1.10 4.72 11.02
CA ALA A 52 -0.57 5.08 12.34
C ALA A 52 0.97 4.97 12.49
N ILE A 53 1.70 4.76 11.39
CA ILE A 53 3.17 4.65 11.37
C ILE A 53 3.77 5.95 10.87
N GLN A 54 4.84 6.41 11.51
CA GLN A 54 5.59 7.57 11.03
C GLN A 54 6.42 7.21 9.79
N THR A 55 6.60 8.18 8.89
CA THR A 55 7.32 7.99 7.63
C THR A 55 8.75 7.47 7.83
N ASN A 56 9.51 8.08 8.75
CA ASN A 56 10.86 7.63 9.07
C ASN A 56 10.92 6.21 9.66
N VAL A 57 9.90 5.77 10.39
CA VAL A 57 9.81 4.42 10.96
C VAL A 57 9.52 3.43 9.85
N LEU A 58 8.55 3.74 8.97
CA LEU A 58 8.25 2.89 7.82
C LEU A 58 9.46 2.73 6.90
N GLN A 59 10.19 3.81 6.61
CA GLN A 59 11.42 3.75 5.80
C GLN A 59 12.47 2.83 6.41
N LYS A 60 12.64 2.86 7.74
CA LYS A 60 13.54 1.95 8.45
C LYS A 60 13.09 0.50 8.35
N GLU A 61 11.80 0.22 8.53
CA GLU A 61 11.23 -1.12 8.38
C GLU A 61 11.43 -1.67 6.97
N ILE A 62 11.19 -0.85 5.94
CA ILE A 62 11.43 -1.22 4.52
C ILE A 62 12.92 -1.49 4.28
N SER A 63 13.81 -0.65 4.84
CA SER A 63 15.25 -0.83 4.69
C SER A 63 15.77 -2.08 5.43
N ALA A 64 15.07 -2.51 6.48
CA ALA A 64 15.36 -3.73 7.23
C ALA A 64 14.86 -5.01 6.52
N GLY A 65 14.00 -4.86 5.50
CA GLY A 65 13.52 -5.97 4.68
C GLY A 65 12.01 -5.93 4.45
N MET A 66 11.35 -7.08 4.67
CA MET A 66 9.95 -7.26 4.34
C MET A 66 9.02 -6.59 5.36
N VAL A 67 8.11 -5.76 4.87
CA VAL A 67 7.08 -5.08 5.66
C VAL A 67 5.70 -5.62 5.33
N ARG A 68 4.94 -5.98 6.36
CA ARG A 68 3.54 -6.42 6.27
C ARG A 68 2.66 -5.49 7.08
N ILE A 69 1.76 -4.79 6.41
CA ILE A 69 0.77 -3.92 7.04
C ILE A 69 -0.58 -4.62 6.95
N ALA A 70 -1.21 -4.92 8.09
CA ALA A 70 -2.58 -5.41 8.13
C ALA A 70 -3.52 -4.32 8.67
N LEU A 71 -4.65 -4.14 8.02
CA LEU A 71 -5.71 -3.21 8.34
C LEU A 71 -6.99 -4.02 8.58
N GLU A 72 -7.30 -4.23 9.85
CA GLU A 72 -8.42 -5.07 10.30
C GLU A 72 -9.63 -4.21 10.69
N ALA A 73 -10.76 -4.44 10.03
CA ALA A 73 -12.05 -3.88 10.41
C ALA A 73 -12.92 -4.97 11.06
N GLU A 74 -13.76 -4.57 12.01
CA GLU A 74 -14.74 -5.50 12.59
C GLU A 74 -15.87 -5.78 11.60
N LYS A 75 -16.39 -7.00 11.60
CA LYS A 75 -17.63 -7.31 10.88
C LYS A 75 -18.77 -6.43 11.34
N ARG A 76 -19.40 -5.80 10.36
CA ARG A 76 -20.65 -5.06 10.54
C ARG A 76 -21.84 -5.97 10.27
N GLN A 77 -23.02 -5.52 10.68
CA GLN A 77 -24.27 -6.25 10.48
C GLN A 77 -24.46 -6.64 9.00
N GLU A 78 -25.10 -7.78 8.73
CA GLU A 78 -25.23 -8.35 7.37
C GLU A 78 -25.90 -7.43 6.33
N LYS A 79 -26.64 -6.41 6.79
CA LYS A 79 -27.27 -5.41 5.92
C LYS A 79 -26.30 -4.36 5.40
N ASP A 80 -25.10 -4.28 5.96
CA ASP A 80 -24.08 -3.34 5.53
C ASP A 80 -23.48 -3.79 4.18
N LYS A 81 -23.61 -2.92 3.19
CA LYS A 81 -23.08 -3.11 1.83
C LYS A 81 -21.75 -2.36 1.62
N THR A 82 -21.14 -1.86 2.69
CA THR A 82 -19.86 -1.14 2.66
C THR A 82 -18.77 -2.05 2.08
N LYS A 83 -18.17 -1.60 0.98
CA LYS A 83 -17.00 -2.27 0.38
C LYS A 83 -15.83 -2.18 1.34
N LEU A 84 -14.95 -3.18 1.35
CA LEU A 84 -13.83 -3.25 2.30
C LEU A 84 -12.94 -2.00 2.32
N LEU A 85 -12.57 -1.47 1.15
CA LEU A 85 -11.79 -0.22 1.05
C LEU A 85 -12.57 1.06 1.39
N GLN A 86 -13.88 0.95 1.63
CA GLN A 86 -14.75 2.07 2.03
C GLN A 86 -15.02 2.09 3.53
N GLU A 87 -14.43 1.16 4.30
CA GLU A 87 -14.43 1.26 5.75
C GLU A 87 -13.75 2.57 6.19
N PRO A 88 -14.27 3.27 7.20
CA PRO A 88 -13.74 4.55 7.67
C PRO A 88 -12.46 4.36 8.50
N ILE A 89 -12.30 3.22 9.15
CA ILE A 89 -11.22 2.96 10.09
C ILE A 89 -10.90 1.46 10.17
N TRP A 90 -9.63 1.16 10.39
CA TRP A 90 -9.11 -0.17 10.65
C TRP A 90 -8.15 -0.14 11.84
N THR A 91 -8.10 -1.22 12.62
CA THR A 91 -6.95 -1.46 13.50
C THR A 91 -5.75 -1.84 12.64
N MET A 92 -4.65 -1.12 12.79
CA MET A 92 -3.44 -1.32 12.01
C MET A 92 -2.42 -2.16 12.77
N TYR A 93 -1.87 -3.15 12.09
CA TYR A 93 -0.73 -3.94 12.54
C TYR A 93 0.41 -3.80 11.54
N CYS A 94 1.62 -3.58 12.04
CA CYS A 94 2.84 -3.62 11.25
C CYS A 94 3.69 -4.81 11.72
N ASN A 95 4.02 -5.73 10.81
CA ASN A 95 4.79 -6.94 11.11
C ASN A 95 4.23 -7.74 12.31
N GLY A 96 2.89 -7.84 12.38
CA GLY A 96 2.16 -8.56 13.44
C GLY A 96 2.00 -7.80 14.76
N ARG A 97 2.55 -6.58 14.88
CA ARG A 97 2.41 -5.75 16.09
C ARG A 97 1.35 -4.68 15.88
N LYS A 98 0.42 -4.54 16.81
CA LYS A 98 -0.60 -3.47 16.78
C LYS A 98 0.10 -2.11 16.88
N SER A 99 -0.11 -1.25 15.88
CA SER A 99 0.57 0.05 15.77
C SER A 99 -0.38 1.25 15.92
N GLY A 100 -1.69 1.03 15.81
CA GLY A 100 -2.70 2.09 15.97
C GLY A 100 -3.88 1.87 15.03
N TYR A 101 -4.34 2.94 14.39
CA TYR A 101 -5.47 2.90 13.45
C TYR A 101 -5.07 3.41 12.07
N GLY A 102 -5.52 2.72 11.03
CA GLY A 102 -5.57 3.27 9.67
C GLY A 102 -6.90 3.98 9.49
N VAL A 103 -6.90 5.21 9.00
CA VAL A 103 -8.11 6.03 8.85
C VAL A 103 -8.30 6.38 7.38
N LYS A 104 -9.44 5.98 6.81
CA LYS A 104 -9.82 6.44 5.47
C LYS A 104 -10.20 7.91 5.54
N ARG A 105 -9.72 8.67 4.57
CA ARG A 105 -10.07 10.08 4.39
C ARG A 105 -10.24 10.39 2.92
N GLU A 106 -10.89 11.52 2.65
CA GLU A 106 -10.89 12.09 1.31
C GLU A 106 -9.50 12.64 0.97
N ALA A 107 -9.17 12.66 -0.32
CA ALA A 107 -7.92 13.25 -0.80
C ALA A 107 -7.95 14.77 -0.54
N SER A 108 -6.92 15.28 0.14
CA SER A 108 -6.73 16.72 0.35
C SER A 108 -6.16 17.38 -0.90
N GLU A 109 -6.17 18.71 -0.95
CA GLU A 109 -5.50 19.47 -2.02
C GLU A 109 -4.01 19.14 -2.11
N GLU A 110 -3.35 18.92 -0.96
CA GLU A 110 -1.95 18.50 -0.90
C GLU A 110 -1.75 17.10 -1.51
N ASP A 111 -2.63 16.14 -1.21
CA ASP A 111 -2.54 14.80 -1.82
C ASP A 111 -2.67 14.88 -3.34
N LEU A 112 -3.64 15.65 -3.83
CA LEU A 112 -3.88 15.82 -5.26
C LEU A 112 -2.69 16.51 -5.95
N HIS A 113 -2.08 17.51 -5.30
CA HIS A 113 -0.87 18.15 -5.77
C HIS A 113 0.30 17.16 -5.86
N ILE A 114 0.51 16.34 -4.83
CA ILE A 114 1.53 15.27 -4.83
C ILE A 114 1.26 14.27 -5.97
N MET A 115 0.00 13.87 -6.18
CA MET A 115 -0.34 12.96 -7.27
C MET A 115 -0.03 13.57 -8.65
N GLU A 116 -0.26 14.87 -8.84
CA GLU A 116 0.06 15.57 -10.09
C GLU A 116 1.58 15.68 -10.30
N LEU A 117 2.35 16.04 -9.27
CA LEU A 117 3.82 16.07 -9.33
C LEU A 117 4.40 14.70 -9.73
N LEU A 118 3.79 13.62 -9.21
CA LEU A 118 4.25 12.26 -9.47
C LEU A 118 3.63 11.63 -10.72
N LYS A 119 2.78 12.31 -11.48
CA LYS A 119 2.01 11.74 -12.61
C LYS A 119 2.86 11.02 -13.66
N ALA A 120 4.05 11.55 -13.95
CA ALA A 120 5.01 10.95 -14.89
C ALA A 120 5.88 9.84 -14.24
N VAL A 121 5.88 9.73 -12.92
CA VAL A 121 6.62 8.72 -12.17
C VAL A 121 5.79 7.43 -12.12
N SER A 122 6.31 6.38 -12.74
CA SER A 122 5.67 5.05 -12.70
C SER A 122 6.00 4.31 -11.40
N MET A 123 7.28 4.27 -11.03
CA MET A 123 7.80 3.72 -9.79
C MET A 123 9.02 4.53 -9.35
N GLY A 124 9.31 4.53 -8.05
CA GLY A 124 10.48 5.19 -7.48
C GLY A 124 10.21 5.71 -6.07
N ALA A 125 11.28 6.08 -5.37
CA ALA A 125 11.21 6.77 -4.10
C ALA A 125 12.04 8.05 -4.15
N GLY A 126 11.64 9.06 -3.38
CA GLY A 126 12.33 10.34 -3.36
C GLY A 126 11.74 11.30 -2.34
N VAL A 127 12.17 12.55 -2.42
CA VAL A 127 11.65 13.65 -1.62
C VAL A 127 11.06 14.72 -2.53
N LEU A 128 9.94 15.29 -2.10
CA LEU A 128 9.32 16.46 -2.71
C LEU A 128 9.51 17.65 -1.77
N PRO A 129 9.64 18.87 -2.30
CA PRO A 129 9.60 20.07 -1.47
C PRO A 129 8.24 20.11 -0.76
N GLY A 130 8.27 20.23 0.56
CA GLY A 130 7.09 20.37 1.40
C GLY A 130 6.40 21.71 1.18
N SER A 131 5.12 21.78 1.51
CA SER A 131 4.40 23.06 1.53
C SER A 131 5.01 23.95 2.62
N SER A 132 5.36 25.19 2.27
CA SER A 132 6.08 26.15 3.12
C SER A 132 5.30 26.59 4.37
N ASP A 133 4.02 26.20 4.48
CA ASP A 133 3.07 26.81 5.39
C ASP A 133 2.90 26.03 6.71
N ILE A 134 3.61 24.91 6.89
CA ILE A 134 3.59 24.12 8.13
C ILE A 134 4.91 24.32 8.89
N GLU A 135 4.96 25.34 9.74
CA GLU A 135 6.08 25.60 10.65
C GLU A 135 6.37 24.36 11.54
N GLY A 136 7.58 23.81 11.43
CA GLY A 136 8.12 22.82 12.38
C GLY A 136 8.25 21.37 11.88
N LEU A 137 7.79 21.06 10.67
CA LEU A 137 8.17 19.83 9.97
C LEU A 137 9.43 20.13 9.14
N ASP A 138 10.46 19.28 9.20
CA ASP A 138 11.50 19.26 8.16
C ASP A 138 10.74 19.24 6.83
N GLY A 139 10.79 20.34 6.09
CA GLY A 139 9.89 20.65 4.97
C GLY A 139 10.13 19.78 3.73
N GLU A 140 10.47 18.51 3.93
CA GLU A 140 10.67 17.50 2.91
C GLU A 140 9.62 16.40 3.10
N LEU A 141 8.86 16.17 2.03
CA LEU A 141 7.87 15.11 1.96
C LEU A 141 8.51 13.91 1.26
N ALA A 142 8.72 12.82 1.98
CA ALA A 142 9.21 11.60 1.38
C ALA A 142 8.05 10.86 0.70
N TYR A 143 8.35 10.21 -0.42
CA TYR A 143 7.40 9.33 -1.09
C TYR A 143 8.06 8.05 -1.58
N MET A 144 7.24 7.01 -1.72
CA MET A 144 7.53 5.77 -2.43
C MET A 144 6.33 5.42 -3.29
N ARG A 145 6.55 5.33 -4.60
CA ARG A 145 5.57 4.93 -5.59
C ARG A 145 5.98 3.60 -6.21
N ALA A 146 5.03 2.67 -6.28
CA ALA A 146 5.26 1.38 -6.91
C ALA A 146 3.98 0.89 -7.57
N HIS A 147 4.13 -0.14 -8.41
CA HIS A 147 2.97 -0.93 -8.81
C HIS A 147 2.66 -1.97 -7.75
N PHE A 148 1.38 -2.23 -7.57
CA PHE A 148 0.91 -3.30 -6.70
C PHE A 148 0.07 -4.27 -7.50
N GLU A 149 0.25 -5.56 -7.24
CA GLU A 149 -0.74 -6.56 -7.59
C GLU A 149 -1.83 -6.56 -6.52
N ARG A 150 -3.03 -6.13 -6.93
CA ARG A 150 -4.23 -6.10 -6.10
C ARG A 150 -4.99 -7.41 -6.25
N VAL A 151 -5.03 -8.21 -5.19
CA VAL A 151 -5.73 -9.49 -5.13
C VAL A 151 -6.97 -9.35 -4.24
N VAL A 152 -8.15 -9.52 -4.83
CA VAL A 152 -9.41 -9.57 -4.08
C VAL A 152 -9.70 -11.02 -3.72
N GLY A 153 -9.54 -11.37 -2.44
CA GLY A 153 -9.82 -12.72 -1.94
C GLY A 153 -11.31 -12.96 -1.72
N SER A 154 -12.01 -11.97 -1.16
CA SER A 154 -13.46 -11.99 -0.95
C SER A 154 -14.00 -10.57 -0.73
N LYS A 155 -15.29 -10.43 -0.40
CA LYS A 155 -15.86 -9.15 0.06
C LYS A 155 -15.22 -8.60 1.36
N ASP A 156 -14.52 -9.47 2.08
CA ASP A 156 -13.94 -9.25 3.41
C ASP A 156 -12.41 -9.29 3.39
N SER A 157 -11.77 -9.54 2.24
CA SER A 157 -10.32 -9.63 2.15
C SER A 157 -9.79 -9.11 0.82
N GLU A 158 -8.86 -8.17 0.90
CA GLU A 158 -8.17 -7.60 -0.24
C GLU A 158 -6.70 -7.37 0.11
N THR A 159 -5.78 -7.72 -0.80
CA THR A 159 -4.34 -7.63 -0.56
C THR A 159 -3.64 -6.90 -1.70
N PHE A 160 -2.65 -6.08 -1.34
CA PHE A 160 -1.79 -5.36 -2.27
C PHE A 160 -0.36 -5.83 -2.08
N TYR A 161 0.18 -6.52 -3.08
CA TYR A 161 1.58 -6.96 -3.09
C TYR A 161 2.39 -5.99 -3.93
N MET A 162 3.39 -5.33 -3.32
CA MET A 162 4.27 -4.43 -4.06
C MET A 162 5.09 -5.23 -5.07
N LEU A 163 5.07 -4.79 -6.33
CA LEU A 163 5.86 -5.37 -7.40
C LEU A 163 7.25 -4.76 -7.40
N SER A 164 8.28 -5.59 -7.20
CA SER A 164 9.67 -5.16 -7.31
C SER A 164 10.08 -5.03 -8.79
N PRO A 165 10.75 -3.93 -9.20
CA PRO A 165 11.34 -3.82 -10.54
C PRO A 165 12.38 -4.93 -10.82
N GLU A 166 13.10 -5.38 -9.79
CA GLU A 166 14.25 -6.28 -9.91
C GLU A 166 13.86 -7.78 -9.90
N GLY A 167 12.57 -8.10 -9.84
CA GLY A 167 12.09 -9.49 -9.90
C GLY A 167 12.54 -10.38 -8.73
N ASN A 168 12.84 -9.79 -7.58
CA ASN A 168 13.33 -10.51 -6.40
C ASN A 168 12.26 -11.44 -5.77
N ASN A 169 12.70 -12.40 -4.93
CA ASN A 169 11.88 -13.48 -4.32
C ASN A 169 10.83 -13.01 -3.27
N GLY A 170 9.95 -12.08 -3.62
CA GLY A 170 8.79 -11.67 -2.84
C GLY A 170 8.60 -10.15 -2.70
N PRO A 171 7.41 -9.71 -2.29
CA PRO A 171 7.11 -8.29 -2.13
C PRO A 171 7.84 -7.71 -0.91
N GLU A 172 8.57 -6.60 -1.10
CA GLU A 172 9.19 -5.87 0.02
C GLU A 172 8.13 -5.23 0.94
N LEU A 173 6.96 -4.90 0.38
CA LEU A 173 5.81 -4.39 1.11
C LEU A 173 4.53 -5.13 0.69
N SER A 174 3.79 -5.62 1.67
CA SER A 174 2.44 -6.16 1.48
C SER A 174 1.45 -5.44 2.39
N ILE A 175 0.29 -5.07 1.85
CA ILE A 175 -0.78 -4.41 2.59
C ILE A 175 -2.05 -5.24 2.50
N PHE A 176 -2.58 -5.66 3.65
CA PHE A 176 -3.75 -6.51 3.78
C PHE A 176 -4.88 -5.69 4.37
N PHE A 177 -6.01 -5.63 3.67
CA PHE A 177 -7.27 -5.18 4.24
C PHE A 177 -8.09 -6.42 4.54
N VAL A 178 -8.58 -6.55 5.78
CA VAL A 178 -9.39 -7.69 6.21
C VAL A 178 -10.54 -7.25 7.10
N ARG A 179 -11.67 -7.93 6.97
CA ARG A 179 -12.81 -7.80 7.88
C ARG A 179 -12.93 -9.08 8.69
N ILE A 180 -12.78 -8.97 10.01
CA ILE A 180 -12.75 -10.11 10.95
C ILE A 180 -14.10 -10.31 11.62
#